data_AF-A0A7L3PW87-F1
#
_entry.id   AF-A0A7L3PW87-F1
#
_cell.length_a   1.000
_cell.length_b   1.000
_cell.length_c   1.000
_cell.angle_alpha   90.00
_cell.angle_beta   90.00
_cell.angle_gamma   90.00
#
_symmetry.space_group_name_H-M   'P 1'
#
loop_
_entity.id
_entity.type
_entity.pdbx_description
1 polymer ?
#
loop_
_entity_poly.entity_id
_entity_poly.type
_entity_poly.pdbx_seq_one_letter_code
_entity_poly.pdbx_strand_id
1 'polypeptide(L)'
;LSGASPFLGETKQETLANITAVNFDFDEEFFSNTSDLAKDFIQKLLVKDTRKRLTIQEALSHPWITLKEETKVPENKKVENPQLKTKRLREYTIKCHSSMPPNNTYINCERFARVVEDVARTERGCGALVASHDSLQEDIDTLVSIYNEKEAWYKEENESVRHKLSQLRYECRKIEALKRHLQDEIQAVDTSVTGMAGKYTDLQGHYESLRQELAEELKWIQDLMSSFQLENETCVNGNCDSVFNKDINESLMELLNRSRCEEFLAGLNLGVAKSHQ
;
A
#
# COMPACT_ATOMS: atom_id res chain seq x y z
N LEU A 1 -35.32 1.01 -18.11
CA LEU A 1 -34.54 -0.03 -17.40
C LEU A 1 -35.18 -0.23 -16.04
N SER A 2 -35.33 -1.47 -15.59
CA SER A 2 -36.09 -1.86 -14.40
C SER A 2 -35.49 -1.44 -13.06
N GLY A 3 -34.22 -1.05 -13.03
CA GLY A 3 -33.54 -0.56 -11.82
C GLY A 3 -33.08 -1.64 -10.83
N ALA A 4 -33.51 -2.89 -11.02
CA ALA A 4 -33.11 -4.05 -10.22
C ALA A 4 -32.20 -5.00 -11.02
N SER A 5 -31.29 -5.69 -10.32
CA SER A 5 -30.42 -6.71 -10.92
C SER A 5 -31.22 -7.99 -11.20
N PRO A 6 -31.10 -8.61 -12.40
CA PRO A 6 -31.73 -9.91 -12.68
C PRO A 6 -31.24 -11.06 -11.79
N PHE A 7 -30.11 -10.88 -11.09
CA PHE A 7 -29.53 -11.90 -10.20
C PHE A 7 -29.82 -11.66 -8.72
N LEU A 8 -30.62 -10.64 -8.39
CA LEU A 8 -30.87 -10.23 -7.01
C LEU A 8 -31.55 -11.35 -6.23
N GLY A 9 -30.92 -11.82 -5.16
CA GLY A 9 -31.53 -12.73 -4.17
C GLY A 9 -31.81 -12.01 -2.85
N GLU A 10 -32.51 -12.67 -1.93
CA GLU A 10 -32.84 -12.13 -0.60
C GLU A 10 -31.58 -11.85 0.24
N THR A 11 -30.49 -12.60 -0.03
CA THR A 11 -29.18 -12.39 0.58
C THR A 11 -28.07 -12.14 -0.44
N LYS A 12 -26.97 -11.52 0.01
CA LYS A 12 -25.76 -11.36 -0.81
C LYS A 12 -25.19 -12.69 -1.29
N GLN A 13 -25.26 -13.72 -0.45
CA GLN A 13 -24.75 -15.06 -0.78
C GLN A 13 -25.58 -15.70 -1.90
N GLU A 14 -26.90 -15.56 -1.84
CA GLU A 14 -27.81 -16.02 -2.89
C GLU A 14 -27.59 -15.27 -4.20
N THR A 15 -27.42 -13.95 -4.15
CA THR A 15 -27.09 -13.12 -5.32
C THR A 15 -25.81 -13.62 -6.01
N LEU A 16 -24.76 -13.91 -5.24
CA LEU A 16 -23.50 -14.44 -5.78
C LEU A 16 -23.67 -15.86 -6.36
N ALA A 17 -24.50 -16.69 -5.74
CA ALA A 17 -24.82 -18.01 -6.25
C ALA A 17 -25.57 -17.92 -7.60
N ASN A 18 -26.54 -17.02 -7.71
CA ASN A 18 -27.29 -16.73 -8.94
C ASN A 18 -26.37 -16.27 -10.07
N ILE A 19 -25.43 -15.36 -9.80
CA ILE A 19 -24.43 -14.93 -10.79
C ILE A 19 -23.56 -16.11 -11.26
N THR A 20 -23.10 -16.93 -10.32
CA THR A 20 -22.20 -18.07 -10.61
C THR A 20 -22.91 -19.17 -11.42
N ALA A 21 -24.19 -19.39 -11.12
CA ALA A 21 -25.04 -20.33 -11.84
C ALA A 21 -25.56 -19.77 -13.16
N VAL A 22 -25.49 -18.45 -13.37
CA VAL A 22 -26.21 -17.73 -14.42
C VAL A 22 -27.72 -18.02 -14.32
N ASN A 23 -28.21 -18.04 -13.09
CA ASN A 23 -29.60 -18.24 -12.74
C ASN A 23 -30.24 -16.88 -12.50
N PHE A 24 -31.09 -16.44 -13.42
CA PHE A 24 -31.80 -15.16 -13.35
C PHE A 24 -33.19 -15.32 -13.95
N ASP A 25 -34.11 -14.52 -13.46
CA ASP A 25 -35.46 -14.37 -13.95
C ASP A 25 -35.82 -12.89 -14.14
N PHE A 26 -36.95 -12.66 -14.79
CA PHE A 26 -37.47 -11.33 -15.03
C PHE A 26 -38.71 -11.13 -14.18
N ASP A 27 -38.50 -10.78 -12.92
CA ASP A 27 -39.58 -10.45 -11.99
C ASP A 27 -40.58 -9.46 -12.60
N GLU A 28 -41.86 -9.83 -12.58
CA GLU A 28 -42.93 -9.01 -13.17
C GLU A 28 -43.04 -7.62 -12.51
N GLU A 29 -42.74 -7.51 -11.22
CA GLU A 29 -42.73 -6.24 -10.49
C GLU A 29 -41.75 -5.23 -11.11
N PHE A 30 -40.56 -5.70 -11.53
CA PHE A 30 -39.51 -4.85 -12.09
C PHE A 30 -39.52 -4.80 -13.62
N PHE A 31 -39.95 -5.86 -14.29
CA PHE A 31 -39.84 -6.05 -15.74
C PHE A 31 -41.18 -6.03 -16.49
N SER A 32 -42.29 -5.68 -15.84
CA SER A 32 -43.62 -5.50 -16.48
C SER A 32 -43.58 -4.54 -17.67
N ASN A 33 -42.88 -3.42 -17.54
CA ASN A 33 -42.76 -2.40 -18.59
C ASN A 33 -41.61 -2.63 -19.58
N THR A 34 -40.90 -3.76 -19.46
CA THR A 34 -39.77 -4.09 -20.33
C THR A 34 -40.24 -4.99 -21.48
N SER A 35 -39.98 -4.57 -22.72
CA SER A 35 -40.43 -5.31 -23.90
C SER A 35 -39.80 -6.69 -24.01
N ASP A 36 -40.51 -7.64 -24.62
CA ASP A 36 -40.01 -9.01 -24.80
C ASP A 36 -38.72 -9.06 -25.63
N LEU A 37 -38.59 -8.14 -26.61
CA LEU A 37 -37.35 -7.99 -27.37
C LEU A 37 -36.16 -7.58 -26.50
N ALA A 38 -36.39 -6.77 -25.46
CA ALA A 38 -35.35 -6.38 -24.51
C ALA A 38 -34.96 -7.55 -23.60
N LYS A 39 -35.95 -8.34 -23.15
CA LYS A 39 -35.72 -9.54 -22.34
C LYS A 39 -34.93 -10.59 -23.11
N ASP A 40 -35.30 -10.84 -24.37
CA ASP A 40 -34.58 -11.74 -25.29
C ASP A 40 -33.13 -11.28 -25.54
N PHE A 41 -32.93 -9.97 -25.71
CA PHE A 41 -31.58 -9.40 -25.85
C PHE A 41 -30.71 -9.66 -24.62
N ILE A 42 -31.24 -9.41 -23.41
CA ILE A 42 -30.53 -9.64 -22.15
C ILE A 42 -30.20 -11.14 -21.97
N GLN A 43 -31.13 -12.04 -22.29
CA GLN A 43 -30.91 -13.48 -22.21
C GLN A 43 -29.74 -13.95 -23.08
N LYS A 44 -29.61 -13.41 -24.29
CA LYS A 44 -28.53 -13.75 -25.23
C LYS A 44 -27.16 -13.17 -24.85
N LEU A 45 -27.13 -12.18 -23.95
CA LEU A 45 -25.91 -11.63 -23.37
C LEU A 45 -25.49 -12.35 -22.08
N LEU A 46 -26.46 -12.73 -21.25
CA LEU A 46 -26.24 -13.41 -19.98
C LEU A 46 -26.16 -14.92 -20.15
N VAL A 47 -25.19 -15.39 -20.96
CA VAL A 47 -24.92 -16.81 -21.21
C VAL A 47 -23.60 -17.23 -20.55
N LYS A 48 -23.61 -18.38 -19.86
CA LYS A 48 -22.43 -18.94 -19.17
C LYS A 48 -21.30 -19.31 -20.12
N ASP A 49 -21.65 -19.92 -21.25
CA ASP A 49 -20.71 -20.25 -22.33
C ASP A 49 -20.43 -19.00 -23.16
N THR A 50 -19.18 -18.51 -23.10
CA THR A 50 -18.75 -17.30 -23.80
C THR A 50 -18.81 -17.44 -25.32
N ARG A 51 -18.77 -18.67 -25.88
CA ARG A 51 -18.85 -18.91 -27.33
C ARG A 51 -20.27 -18.81 -27.87
N LYS A 52 -21.27 -18.96 -26.99
CA LYS A 52 -22.70 -18.84 -27.33
C LYS A 52 -23.27 -17.46 -27.04
N ARG A 53 -22.49 -16.63 -26.33
CA ARG A 53 -22.84 -15.24 -26.06
C ARG A 53 -22.75 -14.44 -27.35
N LEU A 54 -23.71 -13.54 -27.57
CA LEU A 54 -23.65 -12.64 -28.72
C LEU A 54 -22.33 -11.87 -28.74
N THR A 55 -21.69 -11.87 -29.91
CA THR A 55 -20.59 -10.95 -30.19
C THR A 55 -21.12 -9.52 -30.26
N ILE A 56 -20.21 -8.54 -30.16
CA ILE A 56 -20.58 -7.11 -30.22
C ILE A 56 -21.34 -6.80 -31.52
N GLN A 57 -20.90 -7.35 -32.65
CA GLN A 57 -21.56 -7.13 -33.95
C GLN A 57 -22.98 -7.72 -33.98
N GLU A 58 -23.15 -8.94 -33.45
CA GLU A 58 -24.47 -9.58 -33.38
C GLU A 58 -25.39 -8.86 -32.40
N ALA A 59 -24.87 -8.40 -31.26
CA ALA A 59 -25.63 -7.62 -30.29
C ALA A 59 -26.11 -6.29 -30.88
N LEU A 60 -25.26 -5.59 -31.65
CA LEU A 60 -25.64 -4.36 -32.33
C LEU A 60 -26.67 -4.58 -33.45
N SER A 61 -26.71 -5.78 -34.04
CA SER A 61 -27.70 -6.17 -35.04
C SER A 61 -29.03 -6.65 -34.45
N HIS A 62 -29.14 -6.79 -33.13
CA HIS A 62 -30.34 -7.33 -32.50
C HIS A 62 -31.57 -6.44 -32.76
N PRO A 63 -32.77 -7.01 -33.00
CA PRO A 63 -33.99 -6.23 -33.22
C PRO A 63 -34.25 -5.19 -32.13
N TRP A 64 -33.94 -5.50 -30.87
CA TRP A 64 -34.11 -4.52 -29.78
C TRP A 64 -33.25 -3.25 -29.93
N ILE A 65 -32.06 -3.34 -30.54
CA ILE A 65 -31.15 -2.22 -30.76
C ILE A 65 -31.42 -1.54 -32.10
N THR A 66 -31.76 -2.33 -33.13
CA THR A 66 -31.98 -1.85 -34.50
C THR A 66 -33.37 -1.28 -34.75
N LEU A 67 -34.36 -1.58 -33.89
CA LEU A 67 -35.69 -0.97 -33.94
C LEU A 67 -35.66 0.45 -33.34
N LYS A 68 -35.01 1.38 -34.05
CA LYS A 68 -35.37 2.80 -33.98
C LYS A 68 -36.16 3.13 -35.24
N GLU A 69 -37.40 3.60 -35.04
CA GLU A 69 -38.32 4.28 -35.98
C GLU A 69 -39.61 3.58 -36.45
N GLU A 70 -39.98 2.39 -35.97
CA GLU A 70 -41.32 1.83 -36.30
C GLU A 70 -42.14 1.38 -35.08
N THR A 71 -42.11 2.12 -33.98
CA THR A 71 -43.28 2.20 -33.11
C THR A 71 -44.31 3.13 -33.75
N LYS A 72 -45.02 2.59 -34.74
CA LYS A 72 -46.34 3.11 -35.12
C LYS A 72 -47.27 2.92 -33.93
N VAL A 73 -47.30 3.91 -33.05
CA VAL A 73 -48.53 4.26 -32.33
C VAL A 73 -49.63 4.37 -33.40
N PRO A 74 -50.83 3.78 -33.23
CA PRO A 74 -51.91 4.00 -34.17
C PRO A 74 -52.45 5.42 -34.01
N GLU A 75 -51.68 6.43 -34.45
CA GLU A 75 -52.17 7.77 -34.72
C GLU A 75 -52.97 7.76 -36.03
N ASN A 76 -54.17 7.21 -35.94
CA ASN A 76 -55.21 7.45 -36.92
C ASN A 76 -55.94 8.75 -36.57
N LYS A 77 -55.22 9.89 -36.67
CA LYS A 77 -55.82 11.20 -36.91
C LYS A 77 -54.87 12.00 -37.79
N LYS A 78 -54.97 11.77 -39.10
CA LYS A 78 -54.61 12.79 -40.09
C LYS A 78 -55.35 14.06 -39.68
N VAL A 79 -54.63 15.04 -39.15
CA VAL A 79 -55.10 16.42 -39.17
C VAL A 79 -55.10 16.80 -40.64
N GLU A 80 -56.26 16.66 -41.27
CA GLU A 80 -56.54 17.30 -42.54
C GLU A 80 -56.29 18.79 -42.32
N ASN A 81 -55.20 19.31 -42.89
CA ASN A 81 -55.03 20.74 -43.10
C ASN A 81 -56.36 21.24 -43.68
N PRO A 82 -57.06 22.21 -43.03
CA PRO A 82 -58.28 22.74 -43.59
C PRO A 82 -57.89 23.54 -44.84
N GLN A 83 -57.80 22.85 -45.98
CA GLN A 83 -57.76 23.50 -47.28
C GLN A 83 -59.04 24.33 -47.36
N LEU A 84 -58.89 25.64 -47.23
CA LEU A 84 -59.95 26.59 -47.50
C LEU A 84 -60.52 26.23 -48.87
N LYS A 85 -61.81 25.91 -48.93
CA LYS A 85 -62.49 25.40 -50.12
C LYS A 85 -62.61 26.52 -51.17
N THR A 86 -61.52 26.81 -51.87
CA THR A 86 -61.46 27.88 -52.88
C THR A 86 -62.00 27.44 -54.26
N LYS A 87 -62.62 26.26 -54.38
CA LYS A 87 -63.12 25.73 -55.68
C LYS A 87 -64.00 26.73 -56.44
N ARG A 88 -64.96 27.36 -55.75
CA ARG A 88 -65.86 28.37 -56.34
C ARG A 88 -65.13 29.66 -56.73
N LEU A 89 -64.13 30.05 -55.95
CA LEU A 89 -63.32 31.25 -56.20
C LEU A 89 -62.33 31.02 -57.36
N ARG A 90 -61.74 29.82 -57.46
CA ARG A 90 -60.93 29.35 -58.59
C ARG A 90 -61.74 29.34 -59.88
N GLU A 91 -62.93 28.75 -59.87
CA GLU A 91 -63.81 28.71 -61.05
C GLU A 91 -64.23 30.11 -61.50
N TYR A 92 -64.60 31.00 -60.57
CA TYR A 92 -64.94 32.38 -60.89
C TYR A 92 -63.75 33.14 -61.53
N THR A 93 -62.55 32.96 -60.98
CA THR A 93 -61.31 33.58 -61.50
C THR A 93 -60.98 33.08 -62.92
N ILE A 94 -61.17 31.78 -63.20
CA ILE A 94 -60.94 31.19 -64.52
C ILE A 94 -61.99 31.67 -65.54
N LYS A 95 -63.23 31.89 -65.10
CA LYS A 95 -64.36 32.24 -65.99
C LYS A 95 -64.44 33.74 -66.34
N CYS A 96 -63.90 34.61 -65.49
CA CYS A 96 -64.02 36.08 -65.64
C CYS A 96 -62.88 36.77 -66.40
N HIS A 97 -61.82 36.06 -66.81
CA HIS A 97 -60.64 36.67 -67.43
C HIS A 97 -60.21 35.93 -68.71
N SER A 98 -61.06 35.91 -69.74
CA SER A 98 -60.69 35.42 -71.08
C SER A 98 -59.77 36.36 -71.87
N SER A 99 -59.35 37.51 -71.29
CA SER A 99 -58.55 38.52 -71.97
C SER A 99 -57.45 39.21 -71.13
N MET A 100 -57.04 38.64 -69.99
CA MET A 100 -55.88 39.15 -69.22
C MET A 100 -54.76 38.10 -69.16
N PRO A 101 -53.47 38.53 -69.17
CA PRO A 101 -52.34 37.60 -69.11
C PRO A 101 -52.40 36.77 -67.82
N PRO A 102 -51.86 35.53 -67.81
CA PRO A 102 -52.09 34.56 -66.75
C PRO A 102 -51.74 35.17 -65.40
N ASN A 103 -52.77 35.39 -64.58
CA ASN A 103 -52.64 36.10 -63.31
C ASN A 103 -51.88 35.21 -62.31
N ASN A 104 -50.55 35.34 -62.31
CA ASN A 104 -49.61 34.61 -61.44
C ASN A 104 -49.74 35.00 -59.96
N THR A 105 -50.60 35.97 -59.61
CA THR A 105 -50.75 36.47 -58.24
C THR A 105 -51.17 35.37 -57.27
N TYR A 106 -52.14 34.51 -57.63
CA TYR A 106 -52.60 33.44 -56.73
C TYR A 106 -51.53 32.36 -56.51
N ILE A 107 -50.84 31.94 -57.58
CA ILE A 107 -49.76 30.95 -57.50
C ILE A 107 -48.56 31.52 -56.72
N ASN A 108 -48.25 32.80 -56.89
CA ASN A 108 -47.22 33.48 -56.10
C ASN A 108 -47.60 33.58 -54.62
N CYS A 109 -48.87 33.86 -54.29
CA CYS A 109 -49.35 33.85 -52.91
C CYS A 109 -49.27 32.46 -52.28
N GLU A 110 -49.62 31.40 -53.01
CA GLU A 110 -49.52 30.02 -52.51
C GLU A 110 -48.06 29.58 -52.31
N ARG A 111 -47.16 29.94 -53.23
CA ARG A 111 -45.72 29.71 -53.09
C ARG A 111 -45.14 30.47 -51.90
N PHE A 112 -45.53 31.74 -51.75
CA PHE A 112 -45.10 32.57 -50.63
C PHE A 112 -45.55 31.98 -49.28
N ALA A 113 -46.81 31.55 -49.16
CA ALA A 113 -47.32 30.90 -47.95
C ALA A 113 -46.51 29.65 -47.57
N ARG A 114 -46.18 28.80 -48.56
CA ARG A 114 -45.32 27.61 -48.31
C ARG A 114 -43.91 27.99 -47.85
N VAL A 115 -43.30 29.01 -48.46
CA VAL A 115 -41.98 29.49 -48.05
C VAL A 115 -42.02 30.03 -46.62
N VAL A 116 -43.06 30.76 -46.22
CA VAL A 116 -43.22 31.24 -44.85
C VAL A 116 -43.37 30.09 -43.85
N GLU A 117 -44.14 29.06 -44.21
CA GLU A 117 -44.26 27.84 -43.39
C GLU A 117 -42.95 27.07 -43.26
N ASP A 118 -42.19 26.97 -44.35
CA ASP A 118 -40.89 26.32 -44.38
C ASP A 118 -39.87 27.10 -43.53
N VAL A 119 -39.83 28.42 -43.65
CA VAL A 119 -39.00 29.30 -42.79
C VAL A 119 -39.35 29.11 -41.33
N ALA A 120 -40.65 29.11 -40.98
CA ALA A 120 -41.08 28.88 -39.62
C ALA A 120 -40.72 27.47 -39.10
N ARG A 121 -40.73 26.45 -39.96
CA ARG A 121 -40.24 25.09 -39.62
C ARG A 121 -38.73 25.11 -39.38
N THR A 122 -37.96 25.79 -40.22
CA THR A 122 -36.50 25.93 -40.06
C THR A 122 -36.15 26.69 -38.78
N GLU A 123 -36.82 27.79 -38.47
CA GLU A 123 -36.60 28.55 -37.24
C GLU A 123 -36.85 27.72 -35.98
N ARG A 124 -37.93 26.93 -35.95
CA ARG A 124 -38.17 25.98 -34.86
C ARG A 124 -37.08 24.91 -34.77
N GLY A 125 -36.60 24.40 -35.90
CA GLY A 125 -35.49 23.46 -35.95
C GLY A 125 -34.19 24.06 -35.41
N CYS A 126 -33.85 25.29 -35.79
CA CYS A 126 -32.70 26.02 -35.26
C CYS A 126 -32.85 26.27 -33.75
N GLY A 127 -34.05 26.62 -33.26
CA GLY A 127 -34.30 26.76 -31.83
C GLY A 127 -34.08 25.46 -31.05
N ALA A 128 -34.55 24.33 -31.58
CA ALA A 128 -34.28 23.01 -30.99
C ALA A 128 -32.79 22.65 -31.00
N LEU A 129 -32.07 23.01 -32.08
CA LEU A 129 -30.63 22.79 -32.17
C LEU A 129 -29.87 23.62 -31.13
N VAL A 130 -30.21 24.90 -30.95
CA VAL A 130 -29.62 25.76 -29.92
C VAL A 130 -29.87 25.17 -28.52
N ALA A 131 -31.10 24.74 -28.22
CA ALA A 131 -31.39 24.10 -26.94
C ALA A 131 -30.55 22.83 -26.71
N SER A 132 -30.32 22.02 -27.75
CA SER A 132 -29.45 20.85 -27.65
C SER A 132 -27.98 21.21 -27.45
N HIS A 133 -27.51 22.31 -28.06
CA HIS A 133 -26.16 22.83 -27.86
C HIS A 133 -25.97 23.31 -26.42
N ASP A 134 -26.94 24.05 -25.88
CA ASP A 134 -26.86 24.57 -24.51
C ASP A 134 -26.89 23.43 -23.48
N SER A 135 -27.71 22.39 -23.72
CA SER A 135 -27.69 21.17 -22.90
C SER A 135 -26.35 20.44 -22.96
N LEU A 136 -25.74 20.31 -24.14
CA LEU A 136 -24.42 19.71 -24.28
C LEU A 136 -23.34 20.56 -23.58
N GLN A 137 -23.46 21.87 -23.66
CA GLN A 137 -22.54 22.79 -22.99
C GLN A 137 -22.62 22.64 -21.47
N GLU A 138 -23.82 22.50 -20.92
CA GLU A 138 -24.03 22.20 -19.49
C GLU A 138 -23.38 20.87 -19.11
N ASP A 139 -23.58 19.81 -19.91
CA ASP A 139 -22.94 18.51 -19.69
C ASP A 139 -21.40 18.62 -19.71
N ILE A 140 -20.83 19.37 -20.66
CA ILE A 140 -19.39 19.63 -20.74
C ILE A 140 -18.90 20.34 -19.48
N ASP A 141 -19.61 21.39 -19.04
CA ASP A 141 -19.24 22.16 -17.86
C ASP A 141 -19.31 21.29 -16.59
N THR A 142 -20.31 20.41 -16.48
CA THR A 142 -20.38 19.44 -15.37
C THR A 142 -19.20 18.46 -15.39
N LEU A 143 -18.81 17.96 -16.56
CA LEU A 143 -17.69 17.04 -16.71
C LEU A 143 -16.36 17.72 -16.35
N VAL A 144 -16.18 18.98 -16.78
CA VAL A 144 -14.99 19.78 -16.43
C VAL A 144 -14.94 20.01 -14.92
N SER A 145 -16.07 20.32 -14.28
CA SER A 145 -16.12 20.46 -12.82
C SER A 145 -15.71 19.18 -12.09
N ILE A 146 -16.27 18.03 -12.49
CA ILE A 146 -15.94 16.72 -11.91
C ILE A 146 -14.45 16.38 -12.13
N TYR A 147 -13.91 16.68 -13.31
CA TYR A 147 -12.50 16.46 -13.60
C TYR A 147 -11.61 17.29 -12.65
N ASN A 148 -11.89 18.59 -12.53
CA ASN A 148 -11.11 19.49 -11.68
C ASN A 148 -11.17 19.08 -10.20
N GLU A 149 -12.35 18.67 -9.71
CA GLU A 149 -12.52 18.18 -8.34
C GLU A 149 -11.68 16.91 -8.10
N LYS A 150 -11.73 15.95 -9.03
CA LYS A 150 -10.89 14.74 -8.92
C LYS A 150 -9.40 15.06 -8.99
N GLU A 151 -9.00 15.97 -9.88
CA GLU A 151 -7.60 16.38 -9.99
C GLU A 151 -7.11 17.02 -8.68
N ALA A 152 -7.94 17.87 -8.04
CA ALA A 152 -7.64 18.46 -6.74
C ALA A 152 -7.51 17.38 -5.65
N TRP A 153 -8.44 16.42 -5.61
CA TRP A 153 -8.39 15.31 -4.65
C TRP A 153 -7.13 14.47 -4.79
N TYR A 154 -6.73 14.11 -6.02
CA TYR A 154 -5.49 13.36 -6.25
C TYR A 154 -4.24 14.14 -5.82
N LYS A 155 -4.23 15.47 -6.00
CA LYS A 155 -3.13 16.32 -5.54
C LYS A 155 -3.03 16.28 -4.01
N GLU A 156 -4.14 16.44 -3.31
CA GLU A 156 -4.19 16.42 -1.84
C GLU A 156 -3.78 15.06 -1.28
N GLU A 157 -4.31 13.95 -1.81
CA GLU A 157 -3.94 12.60 -1.33
C GLU A 157 -2.46 12.30 -1.60
N ASN A 158 -1.93 12.69 -2.76
CA ASN A 158 -0.51 12.54 -3.06
C ASN A 158 0.37 13.41 -2.13
N GLU A 159 -0.06 14.61 -1.78
CA GLU A 159 0.59 15.42 -0.75
C GLU A 159 0.55 14.73 0.61
N SER A 160 -0.60 14.26 1.06
CA SER A 160 -0.77 13.50 2.31
C SER A 160 0.17 12.30 2.39
N VAL A 161 0.25 11.50 1.32
CA VAL A 161 1.17 10.35 1.24
C VAL A 161 2.63 10.80 1.29
N ARG A 162 3.02 11.87 0.58
CA ARG A 162 4.38 12.43 0.63
C ARG A 162 4.75 12.90 2.04
N HIS A 163 3.84 13.54 2.77
CA HIS A 163 4.05 13.95 4.15
C HIS A 163 4.25 12.72 5.07
N LYS A 164 3.36 11.73 5.01
CA LYS A 164 3.47 10.47 5.77
C LYS A 164 4.79 9.74 5.50
N LEU A 165 5.20 9.65 4.23
CA LEU A 165 6.46 9.01 3.84
C LEU A 165 7.67 9.78 4.37
N SER A 166 7.62 11.12 4.33
CA SER A 166 8.68 11.97 4.89
C SER A 166 8.79 11.81 6.40
N GLN A 167 7.67 11.73 7.10
CA GLN A 167 7.62 11.44 8.53
C GLN A 167 8.20 10.07 8.85
N LEU A 168 7.82 9.02 8.10
CA LEU A 168 8.36 7.68 8.29
C LEU A 168 9.87 7.64 8.06
N ARG A 169 10.38 8.31 7.02
CA ARG A 169 11.83 8.42 6.76
C ARG A 169 12.56 9.09 7.91
N TYR A 170 11.98 10.13 8.50
CA TYR A 170 12.56 10.80 9.66
C TYR A 170 12.65 9.85 10.87
N GLU A 171 11.57 9.15 11.18
CA GLU A 171 11.56 8.18 12.29
C GLU A 171 12.54 7.01 12.05
N CYS A 172 12.64 6.50 10.82
CA CYS A 172 13.64 5.48 10.47
C CYS A 172 15.07 5.99 10.74
N ARG A 173 15.41 7.21 10.29
CA ARG A 173 16.73 7.80 10.54
C ARG A 173 17.01 7.99 12.03
N LYS A 174 16.00 8.39 12.80
CA LYS A 174 16.09 8.54 14.25
C LYS A 174 16.37 7.20 14.94
N ILE A 175 15.63 6.15 14.57
CA ILE A 175 15.84 4.79 15.08
C ILE A 175 17.23 4.27 14.70
N GLU A 176 17.68 4.49 13.47
CA GLU A 176 19.03 4.12 13.02
C GLU A 176 20.13 4.85 13.79
N ALA A 177 19.93 6.11 14.16
CA ALA A 177 20.86 6.85 15.01
C ALA A 177 20.92 6.26 16.42
N LEU A 178 19.76 5.96 17.02
CA LEU A 178 19.67 5.33 18.33
C LEU A 178 20.31 3.92 18.32
N LYS A 179 20.09 3.14 17.27
CA LYS A 179 20.74 1.83 17.09
C LYS A 179 22.27 1.95 17.06
N ARG A 180 22.81 2.91 16.31
CA ARG A 180 24.26 3.16 16.25
C ARG A 180 24.82 3.53 17.62
N HIS A 181 24.17 4.44 18.33
CA HIS A 181 24.57 4.81 19.69
C HIS A 181 24.61 3.60 20.64
N LEU A 182 23.57 2.77 20.63
CA LEU A 182 23.50 1.59 21.48
C LEU A 182 24.58 0.55 21.09
N GLN A 183 24.89 0.43 19.80
CA GLN A 183 25.99 -0.41 19.32
C GLN A 183 27.35 0.08 19.83
N ASP A 184 27.58 1.40 19.85
CA ASP A 184 28.79 2.00 20.40
C ASP A 184 28.90 1.76 21.92
N GLU A 185 27.79 1.85 22.65
CA GLU A 185 27.75 1.51 24.09
C GLU A 185 28.06 0.04 24.36
N ILE A 186 27.47 -0.88 23.59
CA ILE A 186 27.77 -2.32 23.70
C ILE A 186 29.26 -2.57 23.46
N GLN A 187 29.83 -1.94 22.42
CA GLN A 187 31.25 -2.09 22.11
C GLN A 187 32.13 -1.50 23.23
N ALA A 188 31.76 -0.37 23.82
CA ALA A 188 32.46 0.19 24.96
C ALA A 188 32.45 -0.75 26.18
N VAL A 189 31.29 -1.34 26.49
CA VAL A 189 31.16 -2.33 27.57
C VAL A 189 32.00 -3.57 27.27
N ASP A 190 31.99 -4.09 26.04
CA ASP A 190 32.78 -5.26 25.64
C ASP A 190 34.28 -5.00 25.80
N THR A 191 34.78 -3.82 25.40
CA THR A 191 36.19 -3.45 25.63
C THR A 191 36.55 -3.34 27.12
N SER A 192 35.62 -2.87 27.96
CA SER A 192 35.81 -2.83 29.41
C SER A 192 35.84 -4.22 30.03
N VAL A 193 34.92 -5.10 29.63
CA VAL A 193 34.83 -6.48 30.11
C VAL A 193 36.04 -7.30 29.69
N THR A 194 36.48 -7.18 28.43
CA THR A 194 37.71 -7.83 27.95
C THR A 194 38.94 -7.30 28.69
N GLY A 195 39.00 -5.99 28.99
CA GLY A 195 40.04 -5.41 29.84
C GLY A 195 40.03 -5.98 31.28
N MET A 196 38.86 -6.15 31.90
CA MET A 196 38.74 -6.78 33.22
C MET A 196 39.11 -8.27 33.19
N ALA A 197 38.71 -8.98 32.14
CA ALA A 197 39.05 -10.38 31.94
C ALA A 197 40.57 -10.57 31.82
N GLY A 198 41.26 -9.69 31.10
CA GLY A 198 42.73 -9.68 31.03
C GLY A 198 43.38 -9.49 32.41
N LYS A 199 42.91 -8.52 33.19
CA LYS A 199 43.38 -8.34 34.58
C LYS A 199 43.14 -9.56 35.47
N TYR A 200 42.00 -10.23 35.29
CA TYR A 200 41.70 -11.46 36.02
C TYR A 200 42.65 -12.59 35.64
N THR A 201 42.96 -12.76 34.34
CA THR A 201 43.93 -13.77 33.89
C THR A 201 45.35 -13.47 34.38
N ASP A 202 45.76 -12.21 34.42
CA ASP A 202 47.07 -11.81 34.95
C ASP A 202 47.16 -12.15 36.45
N LEU A 203 46.12 -11.83 37.21
CA LEU A 203 46.05 -12.14 38.64
C LEU A 203 46.00 -13.66 38.90
N GLN A 204 45.24 -14.40 38.10
CA GLN A 204 45.18 -15.86 38.12
C GLN A 204 46.59 -16.46 37.91
N GLY A 205 47.34 -15.97 36.92
CA GLY A 205 48.71 -16.40 36.66
C GLY A 205 49.66 -16.09 37.81
N HIS A 206 49.52 -14.92 38.44
CA HIS A 206 50.31 -14.55 39.61
C HIS A 206 50.06 -15.49 40.80
N TYR A 207 48.79 -15.84 41.08
CA TYR A 207 48.45 -16.82 42.11
C TYR A 207 49.00 -18.22 41.81
N GLU A 208 49.01 -18.63 40.54
CA GLU A 208 49.58 -19.91 40.13
C GLU A 208 51.10 -19.94 40.31
N SER A 209 51.80 -18.84 40.00
CA SER A 209 53.25 -18.70 40.27
C SER A 209 53.55 -18.80 41.77
N LEU A 210 52.84 -18.03 42.60
CA LEU A 210 53.02 -18.05 44.06
C LEU A 210 52.73 -19.44 44.64
N ARG A 211 51.72 -20.13 44.10
CA ARG A 211 51.40 -21.51 44.50
C ARG A 211 52.52 -22.48 44.12
N GLN A 212 53.16 -22.29 42.97
CA GLN A 212 54.29 -23.12 42.54
C GLN A 212 55.52 -22.86 43.41
N GLU A 213 55.86 -21.60 43.67
CA GLU A 213 56.94 -21.23 44.59
C GLU A 213 56.74 -21.87 45.97
N LEU A 214 55.53 -21.77 46.53
CA LEU A 214 55.21 -22.42 47.80
C LEU A 214 55.38 -23.94 47.74
N ALA A 215 55.00 -24.57 46.63
CA ALA A 215 55.15 -26.02 46.44
C ALA A 215 56.63 -26.44 46.31
N GLU A 216 57.45 -25.62 45.64
CA GLU A 216 58.90 -25.81 45.53
C GLU A 216 59.58 -25.66 46.88
N GLU A 217 59.23 -24.63 47.66
CA GLU A 217 59.73 -24.41 49.02
C GLU A 217 59.35 -25.59 49.95
N LEU A 218 58.10 -26.05 49.90
CA LEU A 218 57.67 -27.21 50.68
C LEU A 218 58.41 -28.49 50.27
N LYS A 219 58.62 -28.69 48.96
CA LYS A 219 59.38 -29.83 48.45
C LYS A 219 60.85 -29.76 48.88
N TRP A 220 61.45 -28.57 48.82
CA TRP A 220 62.82 -28.35 49.26
C TRP A 220 62.97 -28.64 50.76
N ILE A 221 62.04 -28.15 51.60
CA ILE A 221 62.01 -28.47 53.04
C ILE A 221 61.92 -30.00 53.24
N GLN A 222 61.09 -30.68 52.45
CA GLN A 222 60.93 -32.12 52.57
C GLN A 222 62.18 -32.89 52.14
N ASP A 223 62.82 -32.51 51.03
CA ASP A 223 64.06 -33.11 50.55
C ASP A 223 65.22 -32.85 51.55
N LEU A 224 65.29 -31.64 52.12
CA LEU A 224 66.22 -31.28 53.20
C LEU A 224 66.00 -32.17 54.43
N MET A 225 64.76 -32.30 54.91
CA MET A 225 64.41 -33.19 56.03
C MET A 225 64.75 -34.66 55.74
N SER A 226 64.55 -35.13 54.51
CA SER A 226 64.93 -36.48 54.09
C SER A 226 66.43 -36.69 54.02
N SER A 227 67.21 -35.67 53.64
CA SER A 227 68.68 -35.73 53.66
C SER A 227 69.24 -35.96 55.07
N PHE A 228 68.66 -35.31 56.08
CA PHE A 228 69.03 -35.51 57.49
C PHE A 228 68.62 -36.89 58.04
N GLN A 229 67.56 -37.50 57.50
CA GLN A 229 67.16 -38.87 57.86
C GLN A 229 68.13 -39.93 57.29
N LEU A 230 68.76 -39.66 56.14
CA LEU A 230 69.74 -40.56 55.52
C LEU A 230 71.13 -40.48 56.17
N GLU A 231 71.56 -39.30 56.65
CA GLU A 231 72.84 -39.14 57.35
C GLU A 231 72.83 -39.72 58.79
N ASN A 232 71.67 -39.78 59.44
CA ASN A 232 71.51 -40.37 60.77
C ASN A 232 71.64 -41.90 60.80
N GLU A 233 71.63 -42.60 59.66
CA GLU A 233 71.99 -44.03 59.61
C GLU A 233 73.52 -44.28 59.69
N THR A 234 74.35 -43.23 59.63
CA THR A 234 75.82 -43.36 59.69
C THR A 234 76.52 -42.76 60.90
N CYS A 235 75.84 -42.08 61.83
CA CYS A 235 76.52 -41.43 62.95
C CYS A 235 76.18 -42.07 64.31
N VAL A 236 76.97 -43.08 64.68
CA VAL A 236 77.09 -43.52 66.07
C VAL A 236 78.03 -42.56 66.81
N ASN A 237 77.45 -41.82 67.77
CA ASN A 237 78.09 -41.21 68.93
C ASN A 237 78.97 -39.96 68.71
N GLY A 238 78.40 -38.77 68.97
CA GLY A 238 79.18 -37.57 69.32
C GLY A 238 78.49 -36.23 69.02
N ASN A 239 77.97 -35.57 70.06
CA ASN A 239 77.75 -34.12 70.22
C ASN A 239 77.58 -33.25 68.93
N CYS A 240 76.55 -33.50 68.11
CA CYS A 240 76.27 -32.71 66.90
C CYS A 240 75.22 -31.60 67.10
N ASP A 241 74.48 -31.59 68.21
CA ASP A 241 73.26 -30.78 68.39
C ASP A 241 73.46 -29.25 68.36
N SER A 242 74.65 -28.75 68.75
CA SER A 242 74.91 -27.31 68.86
C SER A 242 75.43 -26.66 67.57
N VAL A 243 76.12 -27.42 66.71
CA VAL A 243 76.56 -26.96 65.39
C VAL A 243 75.38 -26.98 64.43
N PHE A 244 74.55 -28.03 64.52
CA PHE A 244 73.30 -28.17 63.77
C PHE A 244 72.33 -27.00 63.96
N ASN A 245 72.06 -26.60 65.21
CA ASN A 245 71.13 -25.49 65.48
C ASN A 245 71.63 -24.14 64.98
N LYS A 246 72.94 -23.96 64.84
CA LYS A 246 73.52 -22.67 64.42
C LYS A 246 73.43 -22.49 62.90
N ASP A 247 73.81 -23.52 62.14
CA ASP A 247 73.72 -23.51 60.67
C ASP A 247 72.27 -23.48 60.18
N ILE A 248 71.35 -24.16 60.89
CA ILE A 248 69.90 -24.09 60.61
C ILE A 248 69.38 -22.66 60.79
N ASN A 249 69.76 -22.00 61.88
CA ASN A 249 69.27 -20.67 62.21
C ASN A 249 69.89 -19.59 61.29
N GLU A 250 71.12 -19.81 60.84
CA GLU A 250 71.82 -18.93 59.87
C GLU A 250 71.23 -19.08 58.46
N SER A 251 70.92 -20.31 58.02
CA SER A 251 70.25 -20.58 56.74
C SER A 251 68.80 -20.10 56.70
N LEU A 252 68.05 -20.24 57.80
CA LEU A 252 66.70 -19.67 57.95
C LEU A 252 66.72 -18.13 57.95
N MET A 253 67.75 -17.53 58.55
CA MET A 253 67.94 -16.07 58.52
C MET A 253 68.27 -15.54 57.12
N GLU A 254 69.05 -16.26 56.32
CA GLU A 254 69.27 -15.90 54.91
C GLU A 254 67.99 -15.99 54.08
N LEU A 255 67.15 -17.02 54.29
CA LEU A 255 65.85 -17.17 53.61
C LEU A 255 64.84 -16.08 53.98
N LEU A 256 64.75 -15.71 55.26
CA LEU A 256 63.90 -14.61 55.72
C LEU A 256 64.36 -13.24 55.23
N ASN A 257 65.67 -13.05 55.04
CA ASN A 257 66.20 -11.83 54.43
C ASN A 257 66.05 -11.80 52.90
N ARG A 258 66.07 -12.95 52.23
CA ARG A 258 65.85 -13.07 50.78
C ARG A 258 64.39 -12.91 50.38
N SER A 259 63.45 -13.33 51.24
CA SER A 259 61.99 -13.20 51.02
C SER A 259 61.40 -11.86 51.50
N ARG A 260 62.22 -10.97 52.10
CA ARG A 260 61.76 -9.63 52.52
C ARG A 260 61.53 -8.70 51.33
N CYS A 261 60.29 -8.70 50.86
CA CYS A 261 59.44 -7.51 50.85
C CYS A 261 59.85 -6.27 50.04
N GLU A 262 60.53 -6.37 48.90
CA GLU A 262 60.55 -5.25 47.93
C GLU A 262 59.45 -5.38 46.87
N GLU A 263 59.18 -6.58 46.35
CA GLU A 263 58.17 -6.77 45.30
C GLU A 263 56.72 -6.78 45.82
N PHE A 264 56.49 -7.28 47.05
CA PHE A 264 55.15 -7.35 47.66
C PHE A 264 54.56 -5.97 48.01
N LEU A 265 55.41 -4.97 48.30
CA LEU A 265 54.97 -3.58 48.59
C LEU A 265 54.88 -2.70 47.33
N ALA A 266 55.59 -3.06 46.26
CA ALA A 266 55.51 -2.34 44.98
C ALA A 266 54.17 -2.61 44.25
N GLY A 267 53.64 -3.83 44.33
CA GLY A 267 52.38 -4.22 43.68
C GLY A 267 51.12 -3.56 44.27
N LEU A 268 51.13 -3.17 45.55
CA LEU A 268 49.99 -2.54 46.22
C LEU A 268 49.88 -1.01 45.97
N ASN A 269 50.91 -0.37 45.43
CA ASN A 269 50.93 1.09 45.20
C ASN A 269 50.37 1.54 43.84
N LEU A 270 49.87 0.64 42.99
CA LEU A 270 49.30 0.99 41.68
C LEU A 270 47.77 1.12 41.67
N GLY A 271 47.17 1.50 42.81
CA GLY A 271 45.70 1.55 42.98
C GLY A 271 45.10 2.87 43.47
N VAL A 272 45.89 3.89 43.83
CA VAL A 272 45.36 5.16 44.36
C VAL A 272 46.09 6.35 43.73
N ALA A 273 45.87 6.58 42.43
CA ALA A 273 46.11 7.89 41.85
C ALA A 273 45.16 8.14 40.67
N LYS A 274 44.25 9.10 40.90
CA LYS A 274 43.48 9.90 39.93
C LYS A 274 42.21 9.28 39.34
N SER A 275 41.18 9.26 40.17
CA SER A 275 39.82 9.66 39.78
C SER A 275 39.61 11.12 40.18
N HIS A 276 39.94 12.07 39.31
CA HIS A 276 39.39 13.43 39.29
C HIS A 276 39.89 14.11 38.02
N GLN A 277 39.10 14.03 36.95
CA GLN A 277 38.38 15.14 36.33
C GLN A 277 37.67 14.65 35.06
#